data_AF-A0A920SDY9-F1
#
_entry.id   AF-A0A920SDY9-F1
#
_cell.length_a   1.000
_cell.length_b   1.000
_cell.length_c   1.000
_cell.angle_alpha   90.00
_cell.angle_beta   90.00
_cell.angle_gamma   90.00
#
_symmetry.space_group_name_H-M   'P 1'
#
loop_
_entity.id
_entity.type
_entity.pdbx_description
1 polymer ?
#
loop_
_entity_poly.entity_id
_entity_poly.type
_entity_poly.pdbx_seq_one_letter_code
_entity_poly.pdbx_strand_id
1 'polypeptide(L)'
;MPNATDINYAGMAKEAGYKKTFSFDNLEEFTNNIEQIMKEEGPVFVAMKMIPKIENEPIGRRVRKPQRSRGETIKVLQSELGITGALRLLLGAFPSLVHQEPFDILTKGGAGNMIP
;
A
#
# COMPACT_ATOMS: atom_id res chain seq x y z
N MET A 1 -6.91 -3.46 -15.16
CA MET A 1 -6.65 -3.72 -16.60
C MET A 1 -5.31 -3.09 -16.99
N PRO A 2 -4.34 -3.85 -17.52
CA PRO A 2 -3.04 -3.34 -17.91
C PRO A 2 -3.05 -2.88 -19.38
N ASN A 3 -3.86 -1.87 -19.70
CA ASN A 3 -3.73 -0.99 -20.89
C ASN A 3 -4.81 0.12 -20.85
N ALA A 4 -5.23 0.54 -19.66
CA ALA A 4 -6.26 1.56 -19.58
C ALA A 4 -5.61 2.90 -19.87
N THR A 5 -5.79 3.38 -21.09
CA THR A 5 -5.19 4.63 -21.58
C THR A 5 -5.57 5.83 -20.71
N ASP A 6 -6.73 5.77 -20.03
CA ASP A 6 -7.35 6.95 -19.41
C ASP A 6 -7.96 6.70 -18.02
N ILE A 7 -7.39 5.82 -17.18
CA ILE A 7 -7.86 5.77 -15.78
C ILE A 7 -7.30 6.97 -15.02
N ASN A 8 -8.18 7.88 -14.62
CA ASN A 8 -7.84 9.03 -13.77
C ASN A 8 -7.76 8.64 -12.29
N TYR A 9 -6.65 7.99 -11.90
CA TYR A 9 -6.41 7.57 -10.51
C TYR A 9 -6.39 8.74 -9.52
N ALA A 10 -5.88 9.90 -9.93
CA ALA A 10 -5.86 11.09 -9.08
C ALA A 10 -7.30 11.59 -8.79
N GLY A 11 -8.16 11.59 -9.81
CA GLY A 11 -9.59 11.91 -9.65
C GLY A 11 -10.29 10.94 -8.70
N MET A 12 -10.07 9.63 -8.88
CA MET A 12 -10.63 8.61 -7.97
C MET A 12 -10.15 8.79 -6.53
N ALA A 13 -8.87 9.10 -6.32
CA ALA A 13 -8.34 9.36 -4.98
C ALA A 13 -8.99 10.61 -4.34
N LYS A 14 -9.21 11.67 -5.14
CA LYS A 14 -9.87 12.87 -4.66
C LYS A 14 -11.30 12.58 -4.20
N GLU A 15 -12.04 11.79 -4.97
CA GLU A 15 -13.38 11.33 -4.61
C GLU A 15 -13.39 10.40 -3.39
N ALA A 16 -12.31 9.65 -3.17
CA ALA A 16 -12.12 8.80 -2.00
C ALA A 16 -11.68 9.56 -0.74
N GLY A 17 -11.57 10.90 -0.78
CA GLY A 17 -11.28 11.74 0.39
C GLY A 17 -9.81 12.10 0.60
N TYR A 18 -8.94 11.90 -0.40
CA TYR A 18 -7.58 12.44 -0.34
C TYR A 18 -7.59 13.96 -0.48
N LYS A 19 -6.94 14.66 0.46
CA LYS A 19 -6.97 16.14 0.54
C LYS A 19 -6.24 16.79 -0.64
N LYS A 20 -5.15 16.17 -1.12
CA LYS A 20 -4.40 16.60 -2.31
C LYS A 20 -4.07 15.41 -3.20
N THR A 21 -4.19 15.60 -4.50
CA THR A 21 -3.98 14.56 -5.51
C THR A 21 -3.21 15.13 -6.69
N PHE A 22 -2.18 14.43 -7.15
CA PHE A 22 -1.34 14.81 -8.28
C PHE A 22 -1.22 13.66 -9.28
N SER A 23 -0.96 13.97 -10.55
CA SER A 23 -0.72 12.98 -11.60
C SER A 23 0.46 13.43 -12.45
N PHE A 24 1.41 12.52 -12.68
CA PHE A 24 2.60 12.76 -13.51
C PHE A 24 2.79 11.62 -14.50
N ASP A 25 3.20 11.94 -15.71
CA ASP A 25 3.72 10.98 -16.70
C ASP A 25 5.18 11.23 -17.08
N ASN A 26 5.75 12.34 -16.58
CA ASN A 26 7.15 12.70 -16.71
C ASN A 26 7.84 12.73 -15.33
N LEU A 27 8.98 12.04 -15.24
CA LEU A 27 9.79 12.00 -14.02
C LEU A 27 10.37 13.36 -13.64
N GLU A 28 10.76 14.18 -14.62
CA GLU A 28 11.36 15.49 -14.38
C GLU A 28 10.36 16.46 -13.73
N GLU A 29 9.11 16.44 -14.22
CA GLU A 29 8.02 17.22 -13.63
C GLU A 29 7.76 16.79 -12.18
N PHE A 30 7.73 15.48 -11.92
CA PHE A 30 7.60 14.98 -10.56
C PHE A 30 8.74 15.46 -9.65
N THR A 31 9.99 15.38 -10.10
CA THR A 31 11.16 15.80 -9.31
C THR A 31 11.16 17.28 -8.98
N ASN A 32 10.68 18.13 -9.90
CA ASN A 32 10.58 19.57 -9.67
C ASN A 32 9.50 19.94 -8.65
N ASN A 33 8.48 19.11 -8.49
CA ASN A 33 7.33 19.38 -7.63
C ASN A 33 7.37 18.62 -6.29
N ILE A 34 8.19 17.58 -6.16
CA ILE A 34 8.14 16.67 -4.99
C ILE A 34 8.33 17.40 -3.66
N GLU A 35 9.23 18.38 -3.58
CA GLU A 35 9.45 19.15 -2.35
C GLU A 35 8.20 19.93 -1.92
N GLN A 36 7.45 20.48 -2.88
CA GLN A 36 6.20 21.18 -2.60
C GLN A 36 5.09 20.20 -2.22
N ILE A 37 4.99 19.07 -2.92
CA ILE A 37 4.02 18.01 -2.63
C ILE A 37 4.20 17.47 -1.22
N MET A 38 5.45 17.31 -0.76
CA MET A 38 5.74 16.85 0.60
C MET A 38 5.36 17.85 1.69
N LYS A 39 5.18 19.13 1.36
CA LYS A 39 4.72 20.18 2.29
C LYS A 39 3.20 20.29 2.35
N GLU A 40 2.47 19.56 1.50
CA GLU A 40 1.01 19.57 1.49
C GLU A 40 0.45 18.94 2.77
N GLU A 41 -0.63 19.53 3.26
CA GLU A 41 -1.27 19.09 4.50
C GLU A 41 -2.28 17.97 4.23
N GLY A 42 -2.17 16.88 4.99
CA GLY A 42 -3.10 15.75 4.96
C GLY A 42 -2.63 14.58 4.08
N PRO A 43 -3.47 13.56 3.87
CA PRO A 43 -3.13 12.45 3.00
C PRO A 43 -3.03 12.94 1.55
N VAL A 44 -1.84 12.78 0.98
CA VAL A 44 -1.53 13.14 -0.41
C VAL A 44 -1.48 11.88 -1.27
N PHE A 45 -2.15 11.91 -2.42
CA PHE A 45 -2.06 10.87 -3.44
C PHE A 45 -1.25 11.36 -4.64
N VAL A 46 -0.34 10.52 -5.16
CA VAL A 46 0.41 10.81 -6.37
C VAL A 46 0.27 9.63 -7.33
N ALA A 47 -0.38 9.86 -8.47
CA ALA A 47 -0.40 8.93 -9.59
C ALA A 47 0.84 9.15 -10.47
N MET A 48 1.60 8.09 -10.75
CA MET A 48 2.77 8.18 -11.62
C MET A 48 2.71 7.11 -12.70
N LYS A 49 2.67 7.54 -13.97
CA LYS A 49 2.75 6.65 -15.12
C LYS A 49 4.22 6.33 -15.39
N MET A 50 4.56 5.04 -15.37
CA MET A 50 5.94 4.58 -15.55
C MET A 50 6.02 3.47 -16.59
N ILE A 51 7.12 3.47 -17.36
CA ILE A 51 7.45 2.33 -18.21
C ILE A 51 7.98 1.22 -17.29
N PRO A 52 7.36 0.02 -17.28
CA PRO A 52 7.81 -1.06 -16.43
C PRO A 52 9.17 -1.57 -16.91
N LYS A 53 10.04 -1.94 -15.95
CA LYS A 53 11.25 -2.68 -16.28
C LYS A 53 10.86 -4.09 -16.75
N ILE A 54 11.21 -4.44 -17.98
CA ILE A 54 10.92 -5.76 -18.55
C ILE A 54 11.98 -6.76 -18.07
N GLU A 55 11.53 -7.91 -17.56
CA GLU A 55 12.40 -9.04 -17.23
C GLU A 55 12.26 -10.10 -18.33
N ASN A 56 13.32 -10.27 -19.14
CA ASN A 56 13.34 -11.18 -20.29
C ASN A 56 13.61 -12.65 -19.91
N GLU A 57 13.60 -12.99 -18.63
CA GLU A 57 13.76 -14.37 -18.18
C GLU A 57 12.45 -15.17 -18.34
N PRO A 58 12.52 -16.45 -18.74
CA PRO A 58 11.38 -17.36 -18.68
C PRO A 58 10.80 -17.39 -17.27
N ILE A 59 9.47 -17.45 -17.15
CA ILE A 59 8.77 -17.41 -15.85
C ILE A 59 9.35 -18.44 -14.85
N GLY A 60 9.75 -19.62 -15.32
CA GLY A 60 10.34 -20.68 -14.48
C GLY A 60 11.76 -20.41 -13.96
N ARG A 61 12.46 -19.40 -14.50
CA ARG A 61 13.81 -18.97 -14.06
C ARG A 61 13.78 -17.64 -13.31
N ARG A 62 12.65 -16.95 -13.28
CA ARG A 62 12.49 -15.70 -12.52
C ARG A 62 12.60 -15.99 -11.04
N VAL A 63 13.45 -15.23 -10.36
CA VAL A 63 13.54 -15.30 -8.90
C VAL A 63 12.28 -14.67 -8.32
N ARG A 64 11.47 -15.46 -7.61
CA ARG A 64 10.36 -14.91 -6.82
C ARG A 64 10.95 -14.04 -5.73
N LYS A 65 10.80 -12.71 -5.86
CA LYS A 65 11.11 -11.81 -4.76
C LYS A 65 10.04 -12.02 -3.67
N PRO A 66 10.39 -12.52 -2.48
CA PRO A 66 9.42 -12.63 -1.40
C PRO A 66 8.85 -11.25 -1.10
N GLN A 67 7.53 -11.15 -1.01
CA GLN A 67 6.87 -9.90 -0.63
C GLN A 67 7.11 -9.69 0.86
N ARG A 68 7.78 -8.59 1.21
CA ARG A 68 7.92 -8.19 2.62
C ARG A 68 6.54 -7.94 3.21
N SER A 69 6.36 -8.26 4.48
CA SER A 69 5.13 -7.86 5.16
C SER A 69 5.02 -6.32 5.19
N ARG A 70 3.79 -5.81 5.36
CA ARG A 70 3.58 -4.36 5.53
C ARG A 70 4.41 -3.80 6.68
N GLY A 71 4.46 -4.52 7.81
CA GLY A 71 5.22 -4.11 8.99
C GLY A 71 6.74 -4.05 8.73
N GLU A 72 7.31 -5.02 8.03
CA GLU A 72 8.73 -5.00 7.63
C GLU A 72 9.03 -3.87 6.65
N THR A 73 8.15 -3.66 5.67
CA THR A 73 8.31 -2.57 4.69
C THR A 73 8.33 -1.21 5.39
N ILE A 74 7.41 -0.97 6.32
CA ILE A 74 7.35 0.28 7.09
C ILE A 74 8.64 0.46 7.92
N LYS A 75 9.08 -0.57 8.63
CA LYS A 75 10.31 -0.50 9.45
C LYS A 75 11.54 -0.18 8.60
N VAL A 76 11.71 -0.86 7.46
CA VAL A 76 12.84 -0.64 6.55
C VAL A 76 12.81 0.78 5.98
N LEU A 77 11.66 1.22 5.45
CA LEU A 77 11.52 2.58 4.90
C LEU A 77 11.81 3.66 5.94
N GLN A 78 11.29 3.51 7.17
CA GLN A 78 11.57 4.46 8.25
C GLN A 78 13.07 4.52 8.57
N SER A 79 13.76 3.38 8.55
CA SER A 79 15.21 3.33 8.80
C SER A 79 16.02 3.97 7.67
N GLU A 80 15.68 3.69 6.40
CA GLU A 80 16.35 4.24 5.22
C GLU A 80 16.15 5.76 5.12
N LEU A 81 14.96 6.24 5.47
CA LEU A 81 14.60 7.66 5.44
C LEU A 81 15.01 8.43 6.71
N GLY A 82 15.60 7.77 7.71
CA GLY A 82 16.00 8.41 8.97
C GLY A 82 14.83 8.87 9.87
N ILE A 83 13.62 8.33 9.66
CA ILE A 83 12.37 8.74 10.34
C ILE A 83 12.21 8.08 11.72
N THR A 84 13.16 7.23 12.13
CA THR A 84 13.14 6.35 13.32
C THR A 84 12.81 7.07 14.65
N GLY A 85 12.90 8.41 14.73
CA GLY A 85 12.53 9.21 15.91
C GLY A 85 11.19 9.96 15.84
N ALA A 86 10.62 10.22 14.67
CA ALA A 86 9.52 11.20 14.54
C ALA A 86 8.13 10.63 14.89
N LEU A 87 7.91 9.33 14.67
CA LEU A 87 6.59 8.73 14.94
C LEU A 87 6.32 8.51 16.43
N ARG A 88 7.34 8.54 17.30
CA ARG A 88 7.16 8.41 18.75
C ARG A 88 6.51 9.64 19.40
N LEU A 89 6.54 10.80 18.73
CA LEU A 89 5.84 12.00 19.20
C LEU A 89 4.41 12.14 18.68
N LEU A 90 4.08 11.51 17.54
CA LEU A 90 2.73 11.58 16.94
C LEU A 90 1.82 10.39 17.24
N LEU A 91 2.35 9.26 17.74
CA LEU A 91 1.56 8.10 18.15
C LEU A 91 1.36 7.97 19.69
N GLY A 92 1.66 9.03 20.45
CA GLY A 92 1.50 9.06 21.91
C GLY A 92 0.07 9.22 22.43
N ALA A 93 -0.96 9.17 21.57
CA ALA A 93 -2.35 9.43 21.96
C ALA A 93 -3.35 8.33 21.54
N PHE A 94 -2.93 7.06 21.46
CA PHE A 94 -3.86 5.93 21.40
C PHE A 94 -3.62 4.98 22.57
N PRO A 95 -4.39 5.12 23.68
CA PRO A 95 -4.43 4.13 24.73
C PRO A 95 -4.92 2.79 24.15
N SER A 96 -4.11 1.77 24.41
CA SER A 96 -4.39 0.34 24.36
C SER A 96 -5.88 -0.04 24.41
N LEU A 97 -6.37 -0.65 23.32
CA LEU A 97 -7.44 -1.65 23.36
C LEU A 97 -6.96 -2.89 22.61
N VAL A 98 -6.09 -3.64 23.29
CA VAL A 98 -5.90 -5.05 23.02
C VAL A 98 -7.05 -5.76 23.73
N HIS A 99 -8.07 -6.15 22.99
CA HIS A 99 -8.91 -7.28 23.34
C HIS A 99 -8.86 -8.24 22.15
N GLN A 100 -7.99 -9.24 22.28
CA GLN A 100 -7.97 -10.38 21.38
C GLN A 100 -9.07 -11.33 21.84
N GLU A 101 -10.16 -11.41 21.09
CA GLU A 101 -11.09 -12.53 21.20
C GLU A 101 -10.49 -13.73 20.43
N PRO A 102 -10.42 -14.93 21.03
CA PRO A 102 -9.98 -16.13 20.32
C PRO A 102 -11.06 -16.53 19.30
N PHE A 103 -10.67 -16.65 18.03
CA PHE A 103 -11.52 -17.30 17.03
C PHE A 103 -11.58 -18.79 17.35
N ASP A 104 -12.68 -19.19 17.99
CA ASP A 104 -13.03 -20.58 18.25
C ASP A 104 -13.29 -21.34 16.94
N ILE A 105 -12.63 -22.49 16.83
CA ILE A 105 -12.89 -23.52 15.83
C ILE A 105 -14.23 -24.18 16.17
N LEU A 106 -15.26 -23.99 15.34
CA LEU A 106 -16.49 -24.77 15.43
C LEU A 106 -17.06 -25.13 14.05
N THR A 107 -16.51 -26.15 13.41
CA THR A 107 -17.24 -26.95 12.43
C THR A 107 -17.78 -28.21 13.11
N LYS A 108 -19.03 -28.14 13.59
CA LYS A 108 -19.86 -29.33 13.84
C LYS A 108 -21.34 -29.05 13.55
N GLY A 109 -21.90 -29.88 12.68
CA GLY A 109 -23.33 -30.03 12.39
C GLY A 109 -23.54 -30.31 10.89
N GLY A 110 -23.97 -31.47 10.41
CA GLY A 110 -24.50 -32.65 11.10
C GLY A 110 -24.46 -33.88 10.18
N ALA A 111 -24.65 -35.04 10.79
CA ALA A 111 -24.78 -36.32 10.14
C ALA A 111 -26.15 -36.46 9.45
N GLY A 112 -26.18 -37.23 8.36
CA GLY A 112 -27.38 -37.94 7.92
C GLY A 112 -27.80 -37.68 6.47
N ASN A 113 -27.28 -38.46 5.53
CA ASN A 113 -28.19 -39.20 4.67
C ASN A 113 -27.60 -40.55 4.24
N MET A 114 -28.44 -41.56 4.34
CA MET A 114 -28.21 -42.99 4.18
C MET A 114 -28.95 -43.39 2.90
N ILE A 115 -28.31 -44.11 1.97
CA ILE A 115 -29.01 -44.86 0.91
C ILE A 115 -28.25 -46.19 0.72
N PRO A 116 -28.96 -47.32 0.62
CA PRO A 116 -28.45 -48.69 0.84
C PRO A 116 -27.37 -49.16 -0.16
#